data_AF-A0A151EZL4-F1
#
_entry.id   AF-A0A151EZL4-F1
#
_cell.length_a   1.000
_cell.length_b   1.000
_cell.length_c   1.000
_cell.angle_alpha   90.00
_cell.angle_beta   90.00
_cell.angle_gamma   90.00
#
_symmetry.space_group_name_H-M   'P 1'
#
loop_
_entity.id
_entity.type
_entity.pdbx_description
1 polymer ?
#
loop_
_entity_poly.entity_id
_entity_poly.type
_entity_poly.pdbx_seq_one_letter_code
_entity_poly.pdbx_strand_id
1 'polypeptide(L)'
;MFLGAGTSISYGKTTEELVRDIVSKVGLNPENPWDSFCHFLREIGSKKRYSILSRYFKGMRPSVGYKALAKLIERGYFRIILTTNFDFMLEEALKKTNLVMSKDYFICTYGAEKENSLRRKLEDESMIRIVKLHGDYSKRILPIAEKNTFTCGKELEKSLKKLTKESMIFVGYSKIDNDVLSCLTRRGKSLWWVNERKVTAEKTAGGKSIDTLDLNEEIYRILLSRGAHENSIWGEDGKSDIFFKKIYRETIKKNVDSDHDRFTFGVGVGKSLLEPPYQRSNGNKASDQHLESFPNRIPSLLRTIEGSWIYKVVVLVSLFLGIVAAILTISKIT
;
A
#
# COMPACT_ATOMS: atom_id res chain seq x y z
N MET A 1 7.15 -0.61 -1.36
CA MET A 1 5.97 0.27 -1.27
C MET A 1 4.96 -0.15 -2.32
N PHE A 2 3.67 0.00 -2.02
CA PHE A 2 2.58 -0.19 -2.96
C PHE A 2 1.77 1.11 -3.11
N LEU A 3 1.55 1.57 -4.34
CA LEU A 3 0.79 2.78 -4.64
C LEU A 3 -0.52 2.40 -5.36
N GLY A 4 -1.65 2.73 -4.74
CA GLY A 4 -2.97 2.60 -5.36
C GLY A 4 -3.48 3.92 -5.95
N ALA A 5 -4.67 3.86 -6.57
CA ALA A 5 -5.33 4.97 -7.25
C ALA A 5 -5.48 6.26 -6.42
N GLY A 6 -5.61 6.15 -5.09
CA GLY A 6 -5.69 7.29 -4.18
C GLY A 6 -4.40 8.11 -4.05
N THR A 7 -3.29 7.66 -4.67
CA THR A 7 -2.06 8.45 -4.76
C THR A 7 -2.07 9.43 -5.93
N SER A 8 -2.92 9.22 -6.94
CA SER A 8 -2.95 10.01 -8.17
C SER A 8 -3.83 11.25 -8.14
N ILE A 9 -3.92 11.93 -6.98
CA ILE A 9 -4.59 13.23 -6.87
C ILE A 9 -3.69 14.28 -7.50
N SER A 10 -3.83 14.50 -8.81
CA SER A 10 -3.11 15.56 -9.52
C SER A 10 -4.14 16.44 -10.23
N TYR A 11 -4.33 17.66 -9.74
CA TYR A 11 -5.36 18.63 -10.15
C TYR A 11 -6.81 18.30 -9.79
N GLY A 12 -7.03 17.67 -8.63
CA GLY A 12 -8.35 17.57 -8.00
C GLY A 12 -9.19 16.37 -8.42
N LYS A 13 -8.62 15.42 -9.19
CA LYS A 13 -9.25 14.12 -9.45
C LYS A 13 -8.23 12.98 -9.29
N THR A 14 -8.57 11.98 -8.49
CA THR A 14 -7.97 10.65 -8.42
C THR A 14 -8.19 9.87 -9.72
N THR A 15 -7.49 8.75 -9.90
CA THR A 15 -7.79 7.79 -10.97
C THR A 15 -9.23 7.28 -10.90
N GLU A 16 -9.80 7.17 -9.69
CA GLU A 16 -11.22 6.81 -9.52
C GLU A 16 -12.16 7.91 -10.01
N GLU A 17 -11.92 9.17 -9.65
CA GLU A 17 -12.72 10.31 -10.10
C GLU A 17 -12.59 10.53 -11.61
N LEU A 18 -11.40 10.26 -12.18
CA LEU A 18 -11.17 10.22 -13.61
C LEU A 18 -12.08 9.19 -14.30
N VAL A 19 -12.09 7.96 -13.78
CA VAL A 19 -12.94 6.88 -14.31
C VAL A 19 -14.41 7.27 -14.25
N ARG A 20 -14.88 7.82 -13.12
CA ARG A 20 -16.26 8.28 -12.97
C ARG A 20 -16.62 9.38 -13.97
N ASP A 21 -15.73 10.34 -14.20
CA ASP A 21 -15.92 11.41 -15.19
C ASP A 21 -15.98 10.85 -16.62
N ILE A 22 -15.17 9.85 -16.96
CA ILE A 22 -15.22 9.17 -18.27
C ILE A 22 -16.54 8.41 -18.43
N VAL A 23 -16.93 7.62 -17.43
CA VAL A 23 -18.18 6.84 -17.44
C VAL A 23 -19.38 7.75 -17.64
N SER A 24 -19.44 8.86 -16.89
CA SER A 24 -20.51 9.85 -17.03
C SER A 24 -20.52 10.51 -18.42
N LYS A 25 -19.37 11.00 -18.91
CA LYS A 25 -19.28 11.71 -20.20
C LYS A 25 -19.56 10.82 -21.41
N VAL A 26 -19.28 9.52 -21.31
CA VAL A 26 -19.52 8.55 -22.38
C VAL A 26 -20.96 7.97 -22.31
N GLY A 27 -21.71 8.26 -21.24
CA GLY A 27 -23.07 7.75 -21.05
C GLY A 27 -23.10 6.27 -20.66
N LEU A 28 -22.12 5.81 -19.90
CA LEU A 28 -22.03 4.42 -19.41
C LEU A 28 -22.69 4.29 -18.03
N ASN A 29 -22.99 3.06 -17.61
CA ASN A 29 -23.62 2.79 -16.31
C ASN A 29 -22.74 3.27 -15.13
N PRO A 30 -23.22 4.21 -14.29
CA PRO A 30 -22.46 4.73 -13.16
C PRO A 30 -22.50 3.85 -11.89
N GLU A 31 -23.31 2.79 -11.84
CA GLU A 31 -23.41 1.90 -10.67
C GLU A 31 -22.09 1.17 -10.40
N ASN A 32 -21.45 0.71 -11.47
CA ASN A 32 -20.10 0.15 -11.42
C ASN A 32 -19.20 0.86 -12.44
N PRO A 33 -18.65 2.04 -12.08
CA PRO A 33 -17.89 2.86 -13.00
C PRO A 33 -16.62 2.17 -13.49
N TRP A 34 -15.97 1.38 -12.62
CA TRP A 34 -14.73 0.71 -13.00
C TRP A 34 -15.00 -0.37 -14.03
N ASP A 35 -15.97 -1.26 -13.81
CA ASP A 35 -16.27 -2.32 -14.78
C ASP A 35 -16.84 -1.76 -16.08
N SER A 36 -17.67 -0.71 -15.99
CA SER A 36 -18.16 0.01 -17.17
C SER A 36 -17.03 0.65 -17.97
N PHE A 37 -16.05 1.25 -17.29
CA PHE A 37 -14.85 1.80 -17.92
C PHE A 37 -14.00 0.70 -18.55
N CYS A 38 -13.78 -0.42 -17.85
CA CYS A 38 -13.05 -1.57 -18.39
C CYS A 38 -13.70 -2.12 -19.65
N HIS A 39 -15.01 -2.36 -19.60
CA HIS A 39 -15.81 -2.82 -20.74
C HIS A 39 -15.71 -1.82 -21.91
N PHE A 40 -15.93 -0.54 -21.65
CA PHE A 40 -15.78 0.50 -22.65
C PHE A 40 -14.40 0.52 -23.30
N LEU A 41 -13.34 0.42 -22.51
CA LEU A 41 -12.00 0.33 -23.05
C LEU A 41 -11.84 -0.91 -23.93
N ARG A 42 -12.35 -2.09 -23.52
CA ARG A 42 -12.28 -3.33 -24.32
C ARG A 42 -12.92 -3.15 -25.70
N GLU A 43 -14.09 -2.53 -25.77
CA GLU A 43 -14.86 -2.37 -27.01
C GLU A 43 -14.25 -1.37 -27.99
N ILE A 44 -13.48 -0.39 -27.51
CA ILE A 44 -12.84 0.60 -28.38
C ILE A 44 -11.40 0.20 -28.72
N GLY A 45 -10.96 0.39 -29.96
CA GLY A 45 -9.58 0.09 -30.37
C GLY A 45 -8.52 0.98 -29.67
N SER A 46 -7.28 0.48 -29.57
CA SER A 46 -6.16 1.13 -28.84
C SER A 46 -5.98 2.63 -29.17
N LYS A 47 -6.09 3.01 -30.46
CA LYS A 47 -5.98 4.42 -30.88
C LYS A 47 -7.07 5.31 -30.27
N LYS A 48 -8.31 4.82 -30.19
CA LYS A 48 -9.45 5.54 -29.61
C LYS A 48 -9.33 5.61 -28.08
N ARG A 49 -8.89 4.53 -27.41
CA ARG A 49 -8.55 4.53 -25.97
C ARG A 49 -7.57 5.66 -25.65
N TYR A 50 -6.46 5.69 -26.37
CA TYR A 50 -5.42 6.69 -26.18
C TYR A 50 -5.94 8.11 -26.42
N SER A 51 -6.71 8.32 -27.50
CA SER A 51 -7.28 9.64 -27.81
C SER A 51 -8.20 10.15 -26.70
N ILE A 52 -9.02 9.30 -26.10
CA ILE A 52 -9.93 9.69 -25.01
C ILE A 52 -9.12 10.02 -23.76
N LEU A 53 -8.27 9.09 -23.32
CA LEU A 53 -7.47 9.24 -22.11
C LEU A 53 -6.51 10.44 -22.19
N SER A 54 -5.97 10.73 -23.37
CA SER A 54 -5.06 11.87 -23.58
C SER A 54 -5.65 13.21 -23.18
N ARG A 55 -6.97 13.38 -23.32
CA ARG A 55 -7.66 14.63 -22.95
C ARG A 55 -7.65 14.86 -21.45
N TYR A 56 -7.66 13.79 -20.67
CA TYR A 56 -7.64 13.84 -19.21
C TYR A 56 -6.23 13.96 -18.65
N PHE A 57 -5.24 13.34 -19.33
CA PHE A 57 -3.85 13.45 -18.93
C PHE A 57 -3.15 14.73 -19.40
N LYS A 58 -3.72 15.45 -20.38
CA LYS A 58 -3.15 16.68 -20.90
C LYS A 58 -3.03 17.73 -19.79
N GLY A 59 -1.82 18.24 -19.59
CA GLY A 59 -1.55 19.29 -18.61
C GLY A 59 -1.40 18.80 -17.17
N MET A 60 -1.61 17.50 -16.89
CA MET A 60 -1.35 16.95 -15.57
C MET A 60 0.14 17.08 -15.21
N ARG A 61 0.39 17.29 -13.91
CA ARG A 61 1.71 17.42 -13.31
C ARG A 61 1.71 16.64 -12.00
N PRO A 62 2.87 16.09 -11.60
CA PRO A 62 2.99 15.43 -10.32
C PRO A 62 2.59 16.35 -9.17
N SER A 63 1.80 15.81 -8.25
CA SER A 63 1.43 16.46 -7.00
C SER A 63 2.64 16.73 -6.11
N VAL A 64 2.44 17.48 -5.02
CA VAL A 64 3.51 17.67 -4.01
C VAL A 64 3.88 16.35 -3.34
N GLY A 65 2.94 15.41 -3.21
CA GLY A 65 3.19 14.07 -2.72
C GLY A 65 4.12 13.27 -3.61
N TYR A 66 3.86 13.20 -4.92
CA TYR A 66 4.75 12.50 -5.85
C TYR A 66 6.14 13.12 -5.90
N LYS A 67 6.26 14.45 -5.82
CA LYS A 67 7.56 15.13 -5.73
C LYS A 67 8.32 14.72 -4.46
N ALA A 68 7.65 14.68 -3.31
CA ALA A 68 8.23 14.22 -2.06
C ALA A 68 8.62 12.73 -2.12
N LEU A 69 7.77 11.88 -2.69
CA LEU A 69 8.05 10.46 -2.91
C LEU A 69 9.28 10.25 -3.81
N ALA A 70 9.40 10.98 -4.92
CA ALA A 70 10.55 10.90 -5.80
C ALA A 70 11.86 11.24 -5.06
N LYS A 71 11.83 12.22 -4.15
CA LYS A 71 12.98 12.54 -3.29
C LYS A 71 13.28 11.48 -2.23
N LEU A 72 12.28 10.82 -1.69
CA LEU A 72 12.46 9.67 -0.79
C LEU A 72 13.08 8.47 -1.52
N ILE A 73 12.68 8.24 -2.77
CA ILE A 73 13.26 7.21 -3.65
C ILE A 73 14.72 7.54 -3.97
N GLU A 74 15.02 8.79 -4.36
CA GLU A 74 16.38 9.29 -4.62
C GLU A 74 17.31 9.08 -3.41
N ARG A 75 16.78 9.23 -2.20
CA ARG A 75 17.51 9.00 -0.94
C ARG A 75 17.60 7.54 -0.50
N GLY A 76 17.03 6.61 -1.28
CA GLY A 76 17.12 5.18 -1.01
C GLY A 76 16.14 4.62 0.03
N TYR A 77 15.18 5.42 0.53
CA TYR A 77 14.15 4.94 1.47
C TYR A 77 13.21 3.92 0.81
N PHE A 78 13.01 4.03 -0.51
CA PHE A 78 12.17 3.10 -1.27
C PHE A 78 12.89 2.64 -2.53
N ARG A 79 13.21 1.34 -2.59
CA ARG A 79 13.87 0.70 -3.74
C ARG A 79 12.94 -0.16 -4.59
N ILE A 80 11.74 -0.45 -4.10
CA ILE A 80 10.72 -1.24 -4.81
C ILE A 80 9.38 -0.54 -4.66
N ILE A 81 8.78 -0.19 -5.79
CA ILE A 81 7.49 0.46 -5.92
C ILE A 81 6.62 -0.41 -6.83
N LEU A 82 5.57 -0.97 -6.25
CA LEU A 82 4.50 -1.63 -7.01
C LEU A 82 3.34 -0.65 -7.14
N THR A 83 2.66 -0.62 -8.27
CA THR A 83 1.50 0.26 -8.45
C THR A 83 0.45 -0.31 -9.39
N THR A 84 -0.82 -0.04 -9.09
CA THR A 84 -1.95 -0.24 -10.01
C THR A 84 -2.28 1.00 -10.82
N ASN A 85 -1.54 2.09 -10.62
CA ASN A 85 -1.73 3.32 -11.38
C ASN A 85 -1.16 3.16 -12.78
N PHE A 86 -1.98 3.49 -13.78
CA PHE A 86 -1.57 3.51 -15.18
C PHE A 86 -1.12 4.90 -15.65
N ASP A 87 -1.31 5.95 -14.85
CA ASP A 87 -0.83 7.32 -15.13
C ASP A 87 0.70 7.45 -15.07
N PHE A 88 1.24 8.64 -15.38
CA PHE A 88 2.69 8.91 -15.44
C PHE A 88 3.22 9.81 -14.31
N MET A 89 2.47 9.99 -13.22
CA MET A 89 2.80 11.03 -12.21
C MET A 89 4.10 10.75 -11.46
N LEU A 90 4.39 9.49 -11.12
CA LEU A 90 5.65 9.14 -10.47
C LEU A 90 6.84 9.31 -11.42
N GLU A 91 6.67 8.91 -12.68
CA GLU A 91 7.67 9.00 -13.73
C GLU A 91 8.06 10.47 -13.98
N GLU A 92 7.08 11.36 -14.10
CA GLU A 92 7.32 12.79 -14.25
C GLU A 92 7.98 13.41 -13.02
N ALA A 93 7.69 12.91 -11.82
CA ALA A 93 8.36 13.36 -10.59
C ALA A 93 9.83 12.92 -10.55
N LEU A 94 10.12 11.68 -10.96
CA LEU A 94 11.49 11.14 -11.01
C LEU A 94 12.37 11.85 -12.03
N LYS A 95 11.80 12.33 -13.14
CA LYS A 95 12.53 13.19 -14.10
C LYS A 95 13.05 14.50 -13.49
N LYS A 96 12.61 14.87 -12.28
CA LYS A 96 13.05 16.06 -11.54
C LYS A 96 14.04 15.73 -10.41
N THR A 97 14.52 14.48 -10.34
CA THR A 97 15.59 14.05 -9.44
C THR A 97 16.89 13.83 -10.23
N ASN A 98 17.97 13.49 -9.54
CA ASN A 98 19.26 13.13 -10.14
C ASN A 98 19.31 11.67 -10.60
N LEU A 99 18.22 10.91 -10.44
CA LEU A 99 18.15 9.52 -10.87
C LEU A 99 18.04 9.43 -12.39
N VAL A 100 18.84 8.55 -12.99
CA VAL A 100 18.88 8.30 -14.43
C VAL A 100 18.17 6.97 -14.71
N MET A 101 17.13 7.02 -15.55
CA MET A 101 16.45 5.81 -16.02
C MET A 101 17.44 4.90 -16.76
N SER A 102 17.34 3.59 -16.55
CA SER A 102 18.27 2.56 -17.05
C SER A 102 19.64 2.49 -16.36
N LYS A 103 19.97 3.46 -15.49
CA LYS A 103 21.20 3.43 -14.67
C LYS A 103 20.90 3.26 -13.19
N ASP A 104 19.92 3.98 -12.66
CA ASP A 104 19.57 3.99 -11.24
C ASP A 104 18.20 3.35 -10.98
N TYR A 105 17.28 3.44 -11.96
CA TYR A 105 15.94 2.85 -11.87
C TYR A 105 15.41 2.37 -13.22
N PHE A 106 14.44 1.46 -13.18
CA PHE A 106 13.66 1.07 -14.35
C PHE A 106 12.16 1.06 -14.05
N ILE A 107 11.35 1.19 -15.10
CA ILE A 107 9.89 1.10 -15.05
C ILE A 107 9.43 -0.07 -15.90
N CYS A 108 8.94 -1.10 -15.24
CA CYS A 108 8.33 -2.25 -15.85
C CYS A 108 6.82 -2.12 -15.90
N THR A 109 6.23 -2.63 -16.97
CA THR A 109 4.77 -2.67 -17.13
C THR A 109 4.36 -4.11 -17.39
N TYR A 110 3.42 -4.61 -16.60
CA TYR A 110 2.84 -5.93 -16.85
C TYR A 110 2.10 -5.93 -18.20
N GLY A 111 2.22 -7.03 -18.95
CA GLY A 111 1.70 -7.16 -20.32
C GLY A 111 2.55 -6.48 -21.40
N ALA A 112 3.48 -5.59 -21.04
CA ALA A 112 4.41 -4.98 -22.01
C ALA A 112 5.68 -5.80 -22.24
N GLU A 113 6.06 -6.60 -21.26
CA GLU A 113 7.31 -7.34 -21.25
C GLU A 113 7.02 -8.84 -21.19
N LYS A 114 7.93 -9.65 -21.76
CA LYS A 114 7.93 -11.09 -21.53
C LYS A 114 8.07 -11.35 -20.03
N GLU A 115 7.30 -12.30 -19.48
CA GLU A 115 7.27 -12.59 -18.03
C GLU A 115 8.66 -12.83 -17.43
N ASN A 116 9.52 -13.59 -18.13
CA ASN A 116 10.91 -13.82 -17.70
C ASN A 116 11.76 -12.55 -17.63
N SER A 117 11.52 -11.57 -18.50
CA SER A 117 12.19 -10.26 -18.45
C SER A 117 11.75 -9.48 -17.22
N LEU A 118 10.43 -9.39 -17.02
CA LEU A 118 9.83 -8.71 -15.88
C LEU A 118 10.32 -9.31 -14.56
N ARG A 119 10.37 -10.63 -14.46
CA ARG A 119 10.90 -11.35 -13.30
C ARG A 119 12.36 -11.00 -13.02
N ARG A 120 13.24 -11.09 -14.01
CA ARG A 120 14.67 -10.76 -13.82
C ARG A 120 14.86 -9.34 -13.32
N LYS A 121 14.12 -8.38 -13.88
CA LYS A 121 14.13 -7.00 -13.41
C LYS A 121 13.63 -6.90 -11.97
N LEU A 122 12.50 -7.52 -11.64
CA LEU A 122 11.97 -7.57 -10.27
C LEU A 122 12.97 -8.15 -9.26
N GLU A 123 13.81 -9.09 -9.67
CA GLU A 123 14.82 -9.73 -8.83
C GLU A 123 16.15 -8.94 -8.78
N ASP A 124 16.35 -7.93 -9.62
CA ASP A 124 17.55 -7.10 -9.64
C ASP A 124 17.58 -6.12 -8.46
N GLU A 125 18.31 -6.49 -7.42
CA GLU A 125 18.48 -5.68 -6.21
C GLU A 125 19.48 -4.54 -6.36
N SER A 126 20.15 -4.36 -7.51
CA SER A 126 21.05 -3.21 -7.73
C SER A 126 20.27 -1.94 -8.09
N MET A 127 19.11 -2.11 -8.72
CA MET A 127 18.29 -1.02 -9.26
C MET A 127 17.10 -0.66 -8.37
N ILE A 128 16.60 0.56 -8.51
CA ILE A 128 15.25 0.93 -8.04
C ILE A 128 14.24 0.38 -9.05
N ARG A 129 13.23 -0.33 -8.54
CA ARG A 129 12.30 -1.12 -9.35
C ARG A 129 10.91 -0.54 -9.22
N ILE A 130 10.38 -0.01 -10.33
CA ILE A 130 9.01 0.49 -10.40
C ILE A 130 8.22 -0.45 -11.31
N VAL A 131 7.17 -1.07 -10.77
CA VAL A 131 6.38 -2.06 -11.50
C VAL A 131 4.92 -1.65 -11.53
N LYS A 132 4.45 -1.36 -12.73
CA LYS A 132 3.05 -1.02 -13.02
C LYS A 132 2.29 -2.29 -13.37
N LEU A 133 1.44 -2.71 -12.45
CA LEU A 133 0.67 -3.94 -12.55
C LEU A 133 -0.48 -3.75 -13.54
N HIS A 134 -1.27 -2.69 -13.45
CA HIS A 134 -2.47 -2.52 -14.30
C HIS A 134 -2.23 -1.77 -15.62
N GLY A 135 -1.00 -1.82 -16.12
CA GLY A 135 -0.63 -1.20 -17.39
C GLY A 135 0.01 0.18 -17.26
N ASP A 136 0.24 0.80 -18.41
CA ASP A 136 0.93 2.07 -18.57
C ASP A 136 0.32 2.84 -19.75
N TYR A 137 -0.32 3.95 -19.42
CA TYR A 137 -0.90 4.86 -20.40
C TYR A 137 0.13 5.35 -21.43
N SER A 138 1.35 5.66 -20.97
CA SER A 138 2.42 6.20 -21.84
C SER A 138 2.85 5.18 -22.91
N LYS A 139 2.79 3.89 -22.58
CA LYS A 139 3.11 2.79 -23.50
C LYS A 139 1.89 2.32 -24.30
N ARG A 140 0.69 2.89 -24.07
CA ARG A 140 -0.59 2.45 -24.65
C ARG A 140 -0.96 1.00 -24.30
N ILE A 141 -0.51 0.54 -23.14
CA ILE A 141 -0.72 -0.82 -22.66
C ILE A 141 -1.66 -0.75 -21.47
N LEU A 142 -2.87 -1.26 -21.63
CA LEU A 142 -3.88 -1.27 -20.58
C LEU A 142 -4.45 -2.69 -20.54
N PRO A 143 -3.82 -3.62 -19.80
CA PRO A 143 -4.24 -5.02 -19.73
C PRO A 143 -5.70 -5.17 -19.31
N ILE A 144 -6.21 -4.21 -18.54
CA ILE A 144 -7.62 -4.14 -18.14
C ILE A 144 -8.61 -4.07 -19.33
N ALA A 145 -8.12 -3.60 -20.47
CA ALA A 145 -8.84 -3.47 -21.73
C ALA A 145 -8.65 -4.70 -22.66
N GLU A 146 -8.10 -5.80 -22.14
CA GLU A 146 -8.01 -7.10 -22.81
C GLU A 146 -9.06 -8.06 -22.21
N LYS A 147 -9.60 -8.99 -23.01
CA LYS A 147 -10.66 -9.94 -22.58
C LYS A 147 -10.18 -10.94 -21.54
N ASN A 148 -8.87 -11.14 -21.41
CA ASN A 148 -8.29 -12.02 -20.43
C ASN A 148 -8.23 -11.29 -19.10
N THR A 149 -9.03 -11.75 -18.15
CA THR A 149 -8.97 -11.41 -16.73
C THR A 149 -7.52 -11.27 -16.31
N PHE A 150 -7.21 -10.17 -15.61
CA PHE A 150 -5.88 -9.93 -15.05
C PHE A 150 -5.48 -11.13 -14.18
N THR A 151 -4.79 -12.08 -14.77
CA THR A 151 -4.23 -13.24 -14.10
C THR A 151 -2.75 -13.01 -14.18
N CYS A 152 -2.19 -12.58 -13.05
CA CYS A 152 -0.76 -12.51 -12.86
C CYS A 152 -0.18 -13.90 -13.23
N GLY A 153 0.76 -13.97 -14.17
CA GLY A 153 1.43 -15.23 -14.50
C GLY A 153 1.99 -15.88 -13.24
N LYS A 154 1.98 -17.22 -13.15
CA LYS A 154 2.32 -17.96 -11.92
C LYS A 154 3.71 -17.61 -11.39
N GLU A 155 4.68 -17.34 -12.27
CA GLU A 155 6.04 -17.01 -11.87
C GLU A 155 6.13 -15.56 -11.36
N LEU A 156 5.43 -14.62 -12.03
CA LEU A 156 5.33 -13.26 -11.52
C LEU A 156 4.62 -13.21 -10.16
N GLU A 157 3.52 -13.95 -10.00
CA GLU A 157 2.78 -14.06 -8.73
C GLU A 157 3.70 -14.57 -7.62
N LYS A 158 4.54 -15.57 -7.90
CA LYS A 158 5.53 -16.08 -6.96
C LYS A 158 6.58 -15.03 -6.57
N SER A 159 7.12 -14.28 -7.53
CA SER A 159 8.05 -13.18 -7.24
C SER A 159 7.38 -12.06 -6.45
N LEU A 160 6.15 -11.68 -6.78
CA LEU A 160 5.37 -10.69 -6.03
C LEU A 160 5.08 -11.18 -4.61
N LYS A 161 4.66 -12.42 -4.41
CA LYS A 161 4.48 -13.03 -3.07
C LYS A 161 5.76 -13.04 -2.25
N LYS A 162 6.92 -13.21 -2.88
CA LYS A 162 8.21 -13.09 -2.17
C LYS A 162 8.43 -11.65 -1.71
N LEU A 163 8.18 -10.67 -2.58
CA LEU A 163 8.32 -9.25 -2.24
C LEU A 163 7.32 -8.80 -1.18
N THR A 164 6.08 -9.30 -1.23
CA THR A 164 5.05 -8.91 -0.27
C THR A 164 5.28 -9.48 1.12
N LYS A 165 6.14 -10.50 1.30
CA LYS A 165 6.57 -10.97 2.63
C LYS A 165 7.47 -9.97 3.35
N GLU A 166 8.12 -9.05 2.65
CA GLU A 166 8.95 -8.01 3.26
C GLU A 166 8.10 -6.88 3.87
N SER A 167 8.75 -5.95 4.58
CA SER A 167 8.06 -4.79 5.13
C SER A 167 7.52 -3.92 4.01
N MET A 168 6.22 -3.63 4.02
CA MET A 168 5.59 -2.83 2.98
C MET A 168 4.68 -1.76 3.55
N ILE A 169 4.57 -0.68 2.79
CA ILE A 169 3.60 0.38 3.01
C ILE A 169 2.70 0.49 1.79
N PHE A 170 1.39 0.42 2.03
CA PHE A 170 0.33 0.63 1.08
C PHE A 170 -0.15 2.07 1.22
N VAL A 171 -0.17 2.81 0.12
CA VAL A 171 -0.63 4.21 0.11
C VAL A 171 -1.73 4.35 -0.93
N GLY A 172 -2.90 4.84 -0.51
CA GLY A 172 -4.02 5.14 -1.40
C GLY A 172 -4.61 3.93 -2.11
N TYR A 173 -4.53 2.73 -1.53
CA TYR A 173 -5.16 1.53 -2.07
C TYR A 173 -6.57 1.36 -1.49
N SER A 174 -7.58 1.34 -2.36
CA SER A 174 -9.00 1.40 -1.99
C SER A 174 -9.92 0.50 -2.82
N LYS A 175 -9.39 -0.38 -3.69
CA LYS A 175 -10.17 -1.26 -4.57
C LYS A 175 -9.88 -2.75 -4.31
N ILE A 176 -10.87 -3.61 -4.59
CA ILE A 176 -10.67 -5.06 -4.68
C ILE A 176 -10.01 -5.37 -6.02
N ASP A 177 -8.70 -5.18 -6.08
CA ASP A 177 -7.89 -5.78 -7.13
C ASP A 177 -7.53 -7.21 -6.64
N ASN A 178 -8.37 -8.20 -6.95
CA ASN A 178 -8.21 -9.59 -6.51
C ASN A 178 -6.83 -10.17 -6.86
N ASP A 179 -6.29 -9.75 -7.99
CA ASP A 179 -4.94 -10.03 -8.45
C ASP A 179 -3.85 -9.47 -7.54
N VAL A 180 -4.03 -8.26 -7.02
CA VAL A 180 -3.11 -7.67 -6.04
C VAL A 180 -3.25 -8.35 -4.69
N LEU A 181 -4.48 -8.57 -4.23
CA LEU A 181 -4.76 -9.22 -2.95
C LEU A 181 -4.23 -10.67 -2.91
N SER A 182 -4.38 -11.42 -4.01
CA SER A 182 -3.81 -12.77 -4.12
C SER A 182 -2.28 -12.80 -4.04
N CYS A 183 -1.61 -11.70 -4.39
CA CYS A 183 -0.17 -11.55 -4.21
C CYS A 183 0.23 -11.20 -2.76
N LEU A 184 -0.71 -10.82 -1.88
CA LEU A 184 -0.44 -10.53 -0.48
C LEU A 184 -0.45 -11.80 0.36
N THR A 185 0.68 -12.08 1.02
CA THR A 185 0.78 -13.22 1.92
C THR A 185 0.26 -12.89 3.32
N ARG A 186 -0.43 -13.82 3.97
CA ARG A 186 -0.88 -13.66 5.38
C ARG A 186 0.27 -13.71 6.39
N ARG A 187 1.44 -14.19 5.97
CA ARG A 187 2.68 -14.24 6.76
C ARG A 187 3.72 -13.30 6.13
N GLY A 188 4.53 -12.64 6.96
CA GLY A 188 5.57 -11.73 6.50
C GLY A 188 5.94 -10.73 7.58
N LYS A 189 6.80 -9.78 7.21
CA LYS A 189 7.15 -8.61 8.02
C LYS A 189 6.00 -7.60 8.04
N SER A 190 6.23 -6.52 8.78
CA SER A 190 5.26 -5.46 9.08
C SER A 190 4.63 -4.85 7.82
N LEU A 191 3.31 -4.67 7.85
CA LEU A 191 2.57 -3.90 6.86
C LEU A 191 2.15 -2.56 7.45
N TRP A 192 2.13 -1.53 6.62
CA TRP A 192 1.56 -0.22 6.94
C TRP A 192 0.49 0.14 5.93
N TRP A 193 -0.61 0.71 6.41
CA TRP A 193 -1.74 1.09 5.58
C TRP A 193 -2.05 2.57 5.70
N VAL A 194 -1.83 3.31 4.62
CA VAL A 194 -2.01 4.76 4.55
C VAL A 194 -3.16 5.07 3.62
N ASN A 195 -4.28 5.52 4.20
CA ASN A 195 -5.46 5.87 3.43
C ASN A 195 -6.33 6.85 4.24
N GLU A 196 -7.12 7.70 3.60
CA GLU A 196 -7.97 8.69 4.28
C GLU A 196 -8.92 8.06 5.30
N ARG A 197 -9.33 6.81 5.06
CA ARG A 197 -10.17 6.03 5.96
C ARG A 197 -9.35 4.95 6.67
N LYS A 198 -9.62 4.77 7.96
CA LYS A 198 -9.04 3.69 8.75
C LYS A 198 -9.54 2.34 8.23
N VAL A 199 -8.63 1.36 8.18
CA VAL A 199 -8.99 -0.04 7.95
C VAL A 199 -9.50 -0.63 9.26
N THR A 200 -10.69 -1.23 9.24
CA THR A 200 -11.37 -1.73 10.44
C THR A 200 -12.03 -3.08 10.18
N ALA A 201 -12.25 -3.86 11.23
CA ALA A 201 -13.06 -5.08 11.20
C ALA A 201 -14.56 -4.81 10.97
N GLU A 202 -15.00 -3.58 11.24
CA GLU A 202 -16.41 -3.22 11.26
C GLU A 202 -16.95 -3.02 9.84
N LYS A 203 -18.06 -3.70 9.55
CA LYS A 203 -18.92 -3.36 8.42
C LYS A 203 -19.59 -2.03 8.74
N THR A 204 -19.01 -0.91 8.29
CA THR A 204 -19.65 0.40 8.53
C THR A 204 -20.97 0.43 7.76
N ALA A 205 -22.08 0.28 8.47
CA ALA A 205 -23.43 0.41 7.95
C ALA A 205 -23.65 1.89 7.58
N GLY A 206 -23.44 2.22 6.30
CA GLY A 206 -23.49 3.59 5.83
C GLY A 206 -23.34 3.67 4.32
N GLY A 207 -24.32 3.12 3.60
CA GLY A 207 -24.56 3.40 2.18
C GLY A 207 -23.44 3.07 1.19
N LYS A 208 -22.47 2.22 1.54
CA LYS A 208 -21.40 1.80 0.63
C LYS A 208 -21.71 0.48 -0.05
N SER A 209 -21.17 0.30 -1.25
CA SER A 209 -21.26 -0.96 -1.99
C SER A 209 -20.68 -2.13 -1.19
N ILE A 210 -21.28 -3.31 -1.36
CA ILE A 210 -20.86 -4.58 -0.75
C ILE A 210 -19.35 -4.83 -0.95
N ASP A 211 -18.84 -4.54 -2.14
CA ASP A 211 -17.43 -4.72 -2.50
C ASP A 211 -16.47 -3.86 -1.65
N THR A 212 -16.89 -2.67 -1.23
CA THR A 212 -16.03 -1.83 -0.40
C THR A 212 -15.93 -2.37 1.03
N LEU A 213 -16.99 -3.03 1.51
CA LEU A 213 -17.03 -3.65 2.83
C LEU A 213 -16.14 -4.90 2.86
N ASP A 214 -16.26 -5.75 1.83
CA ASP A 214 -15.48 -6.99 1.73
C ASP A 214 -13.98 -6.71 1.58
N LEU A 215 -13.60 -5.65 0.86
CA LEU A 215 -12.21 -5.21 0.76
C LEU A 215 -11.60 -4.84 2.12
N ASN A 216 -12.32 -4.01 2.88
CA ASN A 216 -11.86 -3.53 4.17
C ASN A 216 -11.65 -4.71 5.13
N GLU A 217 -12.57 -5.67 5.12
CA GLU A 217 -12.48 -6.89 5.93
C GLU A 217 -11.27 -7.75 5.54
N GLU A 218 -11.04 -7.99 4.25
CA GLU A 218 -9.91 -8.82 3.81
C GLU A 218 -8.55 -8.15 4.09
N ILE A 219 -8.43 -6.84 3.86
CA ILE A 219 -7.24 -6.08 4.26
C ILE A 219 -7.03 -6.17 5.76
N TYR A 220 -8.09 -5.97 6.55
CA TYR A 220 -8.01 -6.05 8.01
C TYR A 220 -7.54 -7.44 8.46
N ARG A 221 -8.05 -8.51 7.85
CA ARG A 221 -7.61 -9.90 8.11
C ARG A 221 -6.13 -10.11 7.77
N ILE A 222 -5.63 -9.53 6.68
CA ILE A 222 -4.21 -9.58 6.30
C ILE A 222 -3.35 -8.84 7.34
N LEU A 223 -3.75 -7.62 7.73
CA LEU A 223 -3.06 -6.83 8.76
C LEU A 223 -3.03 -7.57 10.10
N LEU A 224 -4.17 -8.13 10.53
CA LEU A 224 -4.28 -8.92 11.75
C LEU A 224 -3.36 -10.14 11.71
N SER A 225 -3.35 -10.88 10.59
CA SER A 225 -2.51 -12.07 10.41
C SER A 225 -1.00 -11.77 10.51
N ARG A 226 -0.60 -10.51 10.26
CA ARG A 226 0.79 -10.03 10.39
C ARG A 226 1.07 -9.24 11.68
N GLY A 227 0.11 -9.17 12.61
CA GLY A 227 0.26 -8.37 13.83
C GLY A 227 0.40 -6.86 13.56
N ALA A 228 -0.16 -6.39 12.44
CA ALA A 228 -0.03 -5.03 11.91
C ALA A 228 -1.37 -4.26 11.89
N HIS A 229 -2.37 -4.73 12.63
CA HIS A 229 -3.72 -4.13 12.68
C HIS A 229 -3.73 -2.67 13.20
N GLU A 230 -2.73 -2.29 13.99
CA GLU A 230 -2.54 -0.90 14.45
C GLU A 230 -1.67 -0.04 13.51
N ASN A 231 -1.04 -0.62 12.48
CA ASN A 231 -0.14 0.09 11.58
C ASN A 231 -0.93 0.84 10.47
N SER A 232 -1.87 1.69 10.88
CA SER A 232 -2.68 2.48 9.97
C SER A 232 -2.46 3.97 10.18
N ILE A 233 -2.25 4.70 9.08
CA ILE A 233 -2.19 6.16 9.05
C ILE A 233 -3.41 6.63 8.25
N TRP A 234 -4.26 7.42 8.89
CA TRP A 234 -5.58 7.74 8.35
C TRP A 234 -6.02 9.17 8.66
N GLY A 235 -7.19 9.56 8.16
CA GLY A 235 -7.68 10.93 8.22
C GLY A 235 -6.85 11.84 7.30
N GLU A 236 -6.57 13.06 7.76
CA GLU A 236 -5.76 14.02 7.00
C GLU A 236 -4.35 13.49 6.70
N ASP A 237 -3.77 12.75 7.64
CA ASP A 237 -2.43 12.16 7.49
C ASP A 237 -2.42 10.94 6.56
N GLY A 238 -3.59 10.35 6.32
CA GLY A 238 -3.79 9.27 5.36
C GLY A 238 -3.83 9.73 3.90
N LYS A 239 -3.97 11.04 3.65
CA LYS A 239 -3.89 11.60 2.30
C LYS A 239 -2.45 11.46 1.78
N SER A 240 -2.30 10.83 0.62
CA SER A 240 -0.99 10.52 0.01
C SER A 240 -0.04 11.73 -0.06
N ASP A 241 -0.55 12.89 -0.48
CA ASP A 241 0.21 14.14 -0.53
C ASP A 241 0.72 14.61 0.84
N ILE A 242 -0.14 14.54 1.85
CA ILE A 242 0.21 14.92 3.23
C ILE A 242 1.20 13.92 3.81
N PHE A 243 0.92 12.63 3.65
CA PHE A 243 1.78 11.55 4.10
C PHE A 243 3.21 11.69 3.56
N PHE A 244 3.37 11.72 2.23
CA PHE A 244 4.70 11.80 1.60
C PHE A 244 5.45 13.08 1.98
N LYS A 245 4.74 14.22 2.06
CA LYS A 245 5.33 15.48 2.49
C LYS A 245 5.81 15.43 3.94
N LYS A 246 5.03 14.83 4.84
CA LYS A 246 5.40 14.66 6.26
C LYS A 246 6.62 13.76 6.39
N ILE A 247 6.60 12.55 5.81
CA ILE A 247 7.75 11.65 5.92
C ILE A 247 9.00 12.25 5.30
N TYR A 248 8.90 12.94 4.15
CA TYR A 248 10.04 13.61 3.54
C TYR A 248 10.64 14.69 4.44
N ARG A 249 9.81 15.54 5.05
CA ARG A 249 10.28 16.58 5.99
C ARG A 249 11.01 15.97 7.18
N GLU A 250 10.47 14.91 7.77
CA GLU A 250 11.12 14.23 8.90
C GLU A 250 12.45 13.58 8.50
N THR A 251 12.56 13.01 7.29
CA THR A 251 13.85 12.50 6.79
C THR A 251 14.88 13.60 6.53
N ILE A 252 14.46 14.82 6.21
CA ILE A 252 15.39 15.96 6.10
C ILE A 252 15.89 16.36 7.48
N LYS A 253 15.00 16.51 8.47
CA LYS A 253 15.38 16.87 9.84
C LYS A 253 16.38 15.88 10.42
N LYS A 254 16.13 14.57 10.29
CA LYS A 254 17.05 13.52 10.77
C LYS A 254 18.42 13.50 10.08
N ASN A 255 18.53 14.02 8.86
CA ASN A 255 19.83 14.17 8.19
C ASN A 255 20.59 15.44 8.62
N VAL A 256 19.92 16.37 9.30
CA VAL A 256 20.52 17.58 9.88
C VAL A 256 20.84 17.36 11.36
N ASP A 257 19.94 16.67 12.07
CA ASP A 257 20.05 16.35 13.49
C ASP A 257 20.42 14.87 13.65
N SER A 258 21.72 14.57 13.66
CA SER A 258 22.23 13.25 14.05
C SER A 258 22.13 13.07 15.57
N ASP A 259 20.93 12.86 16.10
CA ASP A 259 20.64 11.89 17.18
C ASP A 259 19.16 11.96 17.62
N HIS A 260 18.55 10.78 17.77
CA HIS A 260 17.40 10.49 18.65
C HIS A 260 15.98 11.06 18.44
N ASP A 261 15.54 11.46 17.24
CA ASP A 261 14.11 11.73 17.04
C ASP A 261 13.26 10.53 16.61
N ARG A 262 12.32 10.13 17.48
CA ARG A 262 11.31 9.09 17.24
C ARG A 262 10.20 9.65 16.35
N PHE A 263 9.85 8.89 15.31
CA PHE A 263 8.83 9.27 14.34
C PHE A 263 7.42 8.99 14.92
N THR A 264 6.60 10.01 15.11
CA THR A 264 5.24 9.89 15.70
C THR A 264 4.16 10.44 14.76
N PHE A 265 3.12 9.63 14.53
CA PHE A 265 1.82 10.09 14.06
C PHE A 265 0.89 10.23 15.28
N GLY A 266 -0.13 11.11 15.21
CA GLY A 266 -0.95 11.53 16.36
C GLY A 266 -1.48 10.42 17.28
N VAL A 267 -1.54 10.74 18.58
CA VAL A 267 -2.04 10.03 19.79
C VAL A 267 -2.19 8.50 19.67
N GLY A 268 -1.07 7.81 19.53
CA GLY A 268 -1.00 6.36 19.69
C GLY A 268 0.46 5.94 19.70
N VAL A 269 0.88 5.22 20.74
CA VAL A 269 2.27 4.80 20.96
C VAL A 269 2.74 3.95 19.77
N GLY A 270 3.44 4.58 18.82
CA GLY A 270 3.76 4.00 17.51
C GLY A 270 5.17 3.42 17.43
N LYS A 271 5.30 2.25 16.80
CA LYS A 271 6.56 1.69 16.32
C LYS A 271 7.12 2.55 15.16
N SER A 272 8.45 2.57 15.01
CA SER A 272 9.12 3.36 13.96
C SER A 272 8.75 2.89 12.54
N LEU A 273 8.33 3.82 11.69
CA LEU A 273 8.01 3.56 10.27
C LEU A 273 9.28 3.44 9.39
N LEU A 274 10.39 4.05 9.82
CA LEU A 274 11.62 4.13 9.06
C LEU A 274 12.78 3.65 9.95
N GLU A 275 13.28 2.45 9.67
CA GLU A 275 14.62 2.05 10.09
C GLU A 275 15.62 2.46 8.99
N PRO A 276 16.81 2.96 9.34
CA PRO A 276 17.81 3.34 8.35
C PRO A 276 18.27 2.11 7.54
N PRO A 277 18.62 2.29 6.25
CA PRO A 277 19.13 1.18 5.44
C PRO A 277 20.45 0.66 6.03
N TYR A 278 20.58 -0.66 6.08
CA TYR A 278 21.81 -1.39 6.40
C TYR A 278 23.00 -0.76 5.64
N GLN A 279 23.92 -0.12 6.36
CA GLN A 279 25.17 0.34 5.80
C GLN A 279 25.97 -0.90 5.40
N ARG A 280 26.34 -1.02 4.11
CA ARG A 280 27.37 -1.98 3.69
C ARG A 280 28.66 -1.58 4.39
N SER A 281 29.08 -2.37 5.39
CA SER A 281 30.45 -2.28 5.89
C SER A 281 31.38 -2.71 4.77
N ASN A 282 32.32 -1.84 4.43
CA ASN A 282 33.46 -2.20 3.59
C ASN A 282 34.21 -3.34 4.29
N GLY A 283 34.36 -4.45 3.57
CA GLY A 283 34.97 -5.65 4.10
C GLY A 283 36.42 -5.43 4.48
N ASN A 284 36.77 -5.85 5.70
CA ASN A 284 38.08 -6.39 5.99
C ASN A 284 37.89 -7.83 6.48
N LYS A 285 38.59 -8.73 5.79
CA LYS A 285 38.71 -10.15 6.14
C LYS A 285 39.40 -10.26 7.50
N ALA A 286 38.77 -10.99 8.43
CA ALA A 286 39.46 -11.79 9.42
C ALA A 286 38.55 -12.97 9.79
N SER A 287 39.20 -14.11 9.92
CA SER A 287 38.70 -15.42 10.30
C SER A 287 37.87 -15.39 11.60
N ASP A 288 36.83 -16.23 11.71
CA ASP A 288 36.94 -17.43 12.54
C ASP A 288 35.64 -18.24 12.63
N GLN A 289 35.86 -19.53 12.80
CA GLN A 289 34.93 -20.56 13.21
C GLN A 289 34.30 -20.18 14.56
N HIS A 290 32.99 -20.39 14.70
CA HIS A 290 32.35 -21.10 15.83
C HIS A 290 30.83 -21.01 15.69
N LEU A 291 30.23 -22.16 15.35
CA LEU A 291 28.84 -22.46 15.67
C LEU A 291 28.77 -22.67 17.17
N GLU A 292 28.20 -21.71 17.91
CA GLU A 292 27.65 -21.97 19.23
C GLU A 292 26.27 -21.33 19.39
N SER A 293 25.45 -22.07 20.12
CA SER A 293 24.01 -21.96 20.25
C SER A 293 23.59 -21.25 21.54
N PHE A 294 22.54 -20.42 21.44
CA PHE A 294 21.64 -19.93 22.53
C PHE A 294 22.26 -18.97 23.58
N PRO A 295 21.47 -18.17 24.36
CA PRO A 295 20.06 -18.34 24.70
C PRO A 295 19.14 -17.09 24.66
N ASN A 296 17.84 -17.39 24.70
CA ASN A 296 16.76 -16.54 25.21
C ASN A 296 17.19 -15.75 26.46
N ARG A 297 17.22 -14.41 26.37
CA ARG A 297 17.01 -13.54 27.53
C ARG A 297 16.18 -12.33 27.13
N ILE A 298 14.99 -12.28 27.70
CA ILE A 298 14.14 -11.10 27.90
C ILE A 298 14.81 -10.26 29.00
N PRO A 299 15.14 -8.98 28.76
CA PRO A 299 15.32 -8.04 29.85
C PRO A 299 13.96 -7.49 30.29
N SER A 300 13.66 -7.76 31.55
CA SER A 300 12.63 -7.16 32.37
C SER A 300 12.68 -5.63 32.33
N LEU A 301 11.72 -5.01 31.64
CA LEU A 301 11.32 -3.63 31.88
C LEU A 301 9.83 -3.51 31.53
N LEU A 302 9.00 -3.47 32.58
CA LEU A 302 7.57 -3.09 32.68
C LEU A 302 6.88 -3.96 33.75
N ARG A 303 7.39 -3.89 34.99
CA ARG A 303 6.46 -3.74 36.13
C ARG A 303 6.22 -2.24 36.27
N THR A 304 4.98 -1.91 36.59
CA THR A 304 4.46 -0.56 36.83
C THR A 304 4.09 0.22 35.57
N ILE A 305 2.95 -0.15 34.97
CA ILE A 305 1.74 0.69 34.88
C ILE A 305 0.59 -0.33 34.65
N GLU A 306 0.01 -0.80 35.76
CA GLU A 306 -1.32 -1.38 35.75
C GLU A 306 -2.36 -0.27 35.95
N GLY A 307 -3.52 -0.44 35.31
CA GLY A 307 -4.77 0.10 35.85
C GLY A 307 -5.51 1.09 34.96
N SER A 308 -6.36 0.60 34.03
CA SER A 308 -7.76 1.10 33.96
C SER A 308 -8.66 0.30 33.00
N TRP A 309 -8.14 -0.29 31.92
CA TRP A 309 -9.02 -0.86 30.88
C TRP A 309 -9.31 -2.36 31.02
N ILE A 310 -8.29 -3.17 31.32
CA ILE A 310 -8.47 -4.63 31.41
C ILE A 310 -9.37 -5.02 32.58
N TYR A 311 -9.24 -4.35 33.74
CA TYR A 311 -10.13 -4.57 34.89
C TYR A 311 -11.58 -4.17 34.57
N LYS A 312 -11.81 -3.07 33.82
CA LYS A 312 -13.16 -2.66 33.40
C LYS A 312 -13.78 -3.66 32.43
N VAL A 313 -13.00 -4.21 31.50
CA VAL A 313 -13.48 -5.23 30.55
C VAL A 313 -13.78 -6.55 31.27
N VAL A 314 -12.93 -6.98 32.20
CA VAL A 314 -13.18 -8.21 32.98
C VAL A 314 -14.39 -8.08 33.89
N VAL A 315 -14.59 -6.92 34.55
CA VAL A 315 -15.78 -6.64 35.35
C VAL A 315 -17.05 -6.56 34.48
N LEU A 316 -17.00 -5.91 33.31
CA LEU A 316 -18.13 -5.85 32.38
C LEU A 316 -18.53 -7.22 31.83
N VAL A 317 -17.55 -8.06 31.46
CA VAL A 317 -17.81 -9.42 30.97
C VAL A 317 -18.39 -10.29 32.10
N SER A 318 -17.93 -10.10 33.34
CA SER A 318 -18.43 -10.85 34.50
C SER A 318 -19.87 -10.45 34.88
N LEU A 319 -20.19 -9.15 34.83
CA LEU A 319 -21.56 -8.64 34.99
C LEU A 319 -22.50 -9.11 33.88
N PHE A 320 -22.03 -9.11 32.63
CA PHE A 320 -22.83 -9.57 31.49
C PHE A 320 -23.14 -11.08 31.58
N LEU A 321 -22.15 -11.90 31.95
CA LEU A 321 -22.35 -13.33 32.17
C LEU A 321 -23.29 -13.61 33.36
N GLY A 322 -23.20 -12.83 34.44
CA GLY A 322 -24.11 -12.91 35.58
C GLY A 322 -25.56 -12.57 35.21
N ILE A 323 -25.79 -11.53 34.40
CA ILE A 323 -27.12 -11.13 33.93
C ILE A 323 -27.70 -12.20 32.99
N VAL A 324 -26.90 -12.75 32.07
CA VAL A 324 -27.33 -13.82 31.16
C VAL A 324 -27.70 -15.09 31.95
N ALA A 325 -26.93 -15.44 32.98
CA ALA A 325 -27.25 -16.58 33.85
C ALA A 325 -28.55 -16.35 34.65
N ALA A 326 -28.79 -15.14 35.16
CA ALA A 326 -30.01 -14.80 35.88
C ALA A 326 -31.26 -14.84 34.98
N ILE A 327 -31.17 -14.32 33.75
CA ILE A 327 -32.25 -14.37 32.75
C ILE A 327 -32.57 -15.81 32.35
N LEU A 328 -31.55 -16.65 32.14
CA LEU A 328 -31.75 -18.08 31.83
C LEU A 328 -32.32 -18.87 33.01
N THR A 329 -32.12 -18.42 34.24
CA THR A 329 -32.69 -19.06 35.44
C THR A 329 -34.15 -18.66 35.63
N ILE A 330 -34.51 -17.39 35.39
CA ILE A 330 -35.90 -16.90 35.46
C ILE A 330 -36.76 -17.51 34.33
N SER A 331 -36.20 -17.69 33.13
CA SER A 331 -36.87 -18.34 32.00
C SER A 331 -37.10 -19.85 32.18
N LYS A 332 -36.54 -20.48 33.22
CA LYS A 332 -36.79 -21.89 33.57
C LYS A 332 -37.78 -22.06 34.73
N ILE A 333 -38.22 -20.98 35.37
CA ILE A 333 -39.12 -20.99 36.54
C ILE A 333 -40.52 -20.44 36.19
N THR A 334 -40.73 -19.99 34.94
CA THR A 334 -42.04 -19.62 34.37
C THR A 334 -42.48 -20.63 33.33
#